data_AF-A0A969GVG0-F1
#
_entry.id   AF-A0A969GVG0-F1
#
_cell.length_a   1.000
_cell.length_b   1.000
_cell.length_c   1.000
_cell.angle_alpha   90.00
_cell.angle_beta   90.00
_cell.angle_gamma   90.00
#
_symmetry.space_group_name_H-M   'P 1'
#
loop_
_entity.id
_entity.type
_entity.pdbx_description
1 polymer ?
#
loop_
_entity_poly.entity_id
_entity_poly.type
_entity_poly.pdbx_seq_one_letter_code
_entity_poly.pdbx_strand_id
1 'polypeptide(L)'
;MLVRYWQPFREVESLRRQFDRMFDDLMQTDTDAQPTWAPTIELSDEGDNLMLKAQIPGVDAKDLDVQVSRNAVSISGEHRTEERKE
;
A
#
# COMPACT_ATOMS: atom_id res chain seq x y z
N MET A 1 -32.66 -31.01 -22.73
CA MET A 1 -32.16 -30.80 -21.35
C MET A 1 -31.02 -29.78 -21.45
N LEU A 2 -31.24 -28.54 -21.02
CA LEU A 2 -30.25 -27.45 -21.15
C LEU A 2 -29.38 -27.39 -19.90
N VAL A 3 -28.13 -27.81 -20.01
CA VAL A 3 -27.14 -27.72 -18.92
C VAL A 3 -26.67 -26.28 -18.84
N ARG A 4 -27.16 -25.55 -17.82
CA ARG A 4 -26.79 -24.17 -17.56
C ARG A 4 -25.40 -24.18 -16.91
N TYR A 5 -24.38 -23.83 -17.68
CA TYR A 5 -23.00 -23.68 -17.20
C TYR A 5 -22.96 -22.56 -16.16
N TRP A 6 -22.96 -22.93 -14.87
CA TRP A 6 -22.66 -22.01 -13.78
C TRP A 6 -21.19 -21.62 -13.91
N GLN A 7 -20.92 -20.34 -14.21
CA GLN A 7 -19.57 -19.80 -14.41
C GLN A 7 -19.26 -18.85 -13.24
N PRO A 8 -18.85 -19.38 -12.07
CA PRO A 8 -18.68 -18.61 -10.83
C PRO A 8 -17.53 -17.58 -10.89
N PHE A 9 -16.74 -17.60 -11.97
CA PHE A 9 -15.58 -16.73 -12.16
C PHE A 9 -15.92 -15.32 -12.64
N ARG A 10 -17.11 -15.10 -13.24
CA ARG A 10 -17.48 -13.77 -13.75
C ARG A 10 -17.84 -12.77 -12.64
N GLU A 11 -18.42 -13.26 -11.56
CA GLU A 11 -18.79 -12.47 -10.39
C GLU A 11 -17.56 -12.10 -9.55
N VAL A 12 -16.59 -12.99 -9.44
CA VAL A 12 -15.31 -12.71 -8.77
C VAL A 12 -14.51 -11.65 -9.53
N GLU A 13 -14.52 -11.70 -10.86
CA GLU A 13 -13.81 -10.74 -11.68
C GLU A 13 -14.46 -9.35 -11.63
N SER A 14 -15.79 -9.27 -11.53
CA SER A 14 -16.49 -8.00 -11.33
C SER A 14 -16.25 -7.42 -9.94
N LEU A 15 -16.17 -8.26 -8.90
CA LEU A 15 -15.79 -7.83 -7.55
C LEU A 15 -14.36 -7.30 -7.52
N ARG A 16 -13.39 -8.01 -8.11
CA ARG A 16 -11.99 -7.57 -8.19
C ARG A 16 -11.85 -6.20 -8.84
N ARG A 17 -12.51 -5.97 -9.98
CA ARG A 17 -12.52 -4.66 -10.66
C ARG A 17 -13.16 -3.54 -9.83
N GLN A 18 -14.12 -3.87 -8.96
CA GLN A 18 -14.70 -2.88 -8.05
C GLN A 18 -13.73 -2.54 -6.92
N PHE A 19 -13.02 -3.54 -6.37
CA PHE A 19 -11.96 -3.31 -5.39
C PHE A 19 -10.81 -2.48 -5.97
N ASP A 20 -10.32 -2.82 -7.16
CA ASP A 20 -9.24 -2.07 -7.81
C ASP A 20 -9.63 -0.59 -8.01
N ARG A 21 -10.86 -0.32 -8.47
CA ARG A 21 -11.37 1.07 -8.61
C ARG A 21 -11.53 1.79 -7.28
N MET A 22 -12.01 1.12 -6.24
CA MET A 22 -12.11 1.71 -4.91
C MET A 22 -10.72 2.04 -4.36
N PHE A 23 -9.72 1.21 -4.63
CA PHE A 23 -8.34 1.44 -4.24
C PHE A 23 -7.71 2.63 -4.99
N ASP A 24 -7.96 2.73 -6.30
CA ASP A 24 -7.51 3.86 -7.12
C ASP A 24 -8.19 5.19 -6.70
N ASP A 25 -9.46 5.17 -6.28
CA ASP A 25 -10.18 6.34 -5.77
C ASP A 25 -9.67 6.77 -4.38
N LEU A 26 -9.31 5.80 -3.53
CA LEU A 26 -8.65 6.06 -2.25
C LEU A 26 -7.26 6.68 -2.45
N MET A 27 -6.48 6.19 -3.42
CA MET A 27 -5.18 6.79 -3.78
C MET A 27 -5.32 8.17 -4.43
N GLN A 28 -6.38 8.42 -5.21
CA GLN A 28 -6.64 9.75 -5.79
C GLN A 28 -7.10 10.77 -4.75
N THR A 29 -7.78 10.32 -3.68
CA THR A 29 -8.25 11.18 -2.57
C THR A 29 -7.10 11.77 -1.73
N ASP A 30 -5.90 11.18 -1.76
CA ASP A 30 -4.71 11.67 -1.03
C ASP A 30 -3.99 12.86 -1.69
N THR A 31 -4.48 13.37 -2.83
CA THR A 31 -3.90 14.61 -3.40
C THR A 31 -4.37 15.87 -2.65
N ASP A 32 -5.56 15.82 -2.02
CA ASP A 32 -6.12 16.92 -1.21
C ASP A 32 -6.15 16.62 0.30
N ALA A 33 -6.07 15.36 0.71
CA ALA A 33 -5.78 15.00 2.09
C ALA A 33 -4.26 15.02 2.27
N GLN A 34 -3.71 16.13 2.76
CA GLN A 34 -2.33 16.18 3.26
C GLN A 34 -2.12 14.96 4.18
N PRO A 35 -1.27 13.98 3.82
CA PRO A 35 -0.95 12.92 4.74
C PRO A 35 -0.28 13.59 5.94
N THR A 36 -0.93 13.56 7.10
CA THR A 36 -0.37 14.06 8.38
C THR A 36 1.00 13.42 8.69
N TRP A 37 1.34 12.33 8.01
CA TRP A 37 2.60 11.63 8.08
C TRP A 37 3.13 11.30 6.68
N ALA A 38 4.09 12.10 6.21
CA ALA A 38 4.81 11.92 4.95
C ALA A 38 6.31 11.74 5.24
N PRO A 39 6.83 10.50 5.32
CA PRO A 39 8.25 10.27 5.52
C PRO A 39 9.06 10.79 4.33
N THR A 40 10.27 11.30 4.58
CA THR A 40 11.18 11.70 3.50
C THR A 40 11.72 10.44 2.81
N ILE A 41 11.54 10.37 1.50
CA ILE A 41 11.99 9.26 0.66
C ILE A 41 12.96 9.80 -0.39
N GLU A 42 14.08 9.10 -0.56
CA GLU A 42 15.07 9.35 -1.60
C GLU A 42 15.21 8.07 -2.43
N LEU A 43 15.16 8.21 -3.75
CA LEU A 43 15.36 7.13 -4.70
C LEU A 43 16.60 7.43 -5.54
N SER A 44 17.56 6.51 -5.57
CA SER A 44 18.78 6.62 -6.36
C SER A 44 18.89 5.42 -7.30
N ASP A 45 19.16 5.71 -8.57
CA ASP A 45 19.48 4.71 -9.59
C ASP A 45 21.01 4.54 -9.63
N GLU A 46 21.49 3.34 -9.27
CA GLU A 46 22.91 2.98 -9.29
C GLU A 46 23.25 2.09 -10.51
N GLY A 47 22.40 2.07 -11.53
CA GLY A 47 22.58 1.33 -12.78
C GLY A 47 22.07 -0.11 -12.69
N ASP A 48 22.76 -0.95 -11.94
CA ASP A 48 22.37 -2.36 -11.75
C ASP A 48 21.37 -2.54 -10.61
N ASN A 49 21.27 -1.57 -9.70
CA ASN A 49 20.41 -1.60 -8.52
C ASN A 49 19.67 -0.27 -8.33
N LEU A 50 18.49 -0.36 -7.71
CA LEU A 50 17.71 0.79 -7.28
C LEU A 50 17.83 0.89 -5.75
N MET A 51 18.35 2.01 -5.23
CA MET A 51 18.44 2.26 -3.79
C MET A 51 17.32 3.20 -3.34
N LEU A 52 16.42 2.68 -2.51
CA LEU A 52 15.35 3.46 -1.87
C LEU A 52 15.71 3.67 -0.39
N LYS A 53 15.79 4.94 0.02
CA LYS A 53 16.00 5.35 1.42
C LYS A 53 14.76 6.07 1.91
N ALA A 54 14.18 5.60 3.01
CA ALA A 54 13.04 6.25 3.66
C ALA A 54 13.38 6.55 5.12
N GLN A 55 13.17 7.79 5.56
CA GLN A 55 13.30 8.17 6.96
C GLN A 55 11.93 8.11 7.62
N ILE A 56 11.75 7.14 8.52
CA ILE A 56 10.48 6.86 9.18
C ILE A 56 10.63 7.19 10.66
N PRO A 57 10.30 8.42 11.09
CA PRO A 57 10.43 8.82 12.49
C PRO A 57 9.35 8.16 13.36
N GLY A 58 9.73 7.74 14.57
CA GLY A 58 8.80 7.25 15.59
C GLY A 58 8.28 5.82 15.38
N VAL A 59 8.83 5.08 14.41
CA VAL A 59 8.55 3.65 14.21
C VAL A 59 9.82 2.86 14.54
N ASP A 60 9.69 1.86 15.42
CA ASP A 60 10.78 0.93 15.70
C ASP A 60 11.02 0.01 14.50
N ALA A 61 12.28 -0.33 14.22
CA ALA A 61 12.61 -1.20 13.08
C ALA A 61 11.97 -2.60 13.13
N LYS A 62 11.61 -3.08 14.33
CA LYS A 62 10.92 -4.36 14.54
C LYS A 62 9.44 -4.32 14.10
N ASP A 63 8.86 -3.13 14.04
CA ASP A 63 7.45 -2.88 13.73
C ASP A 63 7.29 -2.38 12.27
N LEU A 64 8.37 -2.40 11.48
CA LEU A 64 8.36 -2.11 10.05
C LEU A 64 8.17 -3.40 9.23
N ASP A 65 7.17 -3.39 8.36
CA ASP A 65 6.96 -4.41 7.33
C ASP A 65 7.32 -3.84 5.96
N VAL A 66 8.18 -4.55 5.24
CA VAL A 66 8.64 -4.17 3.90
C VAL A 66 8.28 -5.27 2.93
N GLN A 67 7.40 -4.95 1.98
CA GLN A 67 6.96 -5.89 0.96
C GLN A 67 7.41 -5.41 -0.41
N VAL A 68 8.09 -6.30 -1.14
CA VAL A 68 8.57 -6.03 -2.50
C VAL A 68 7.75 -6.86 -3.48
N SER A 69 7.08 -6.19 -4.40
CA SER A 69 6.42 -6.80 -5.55
C SER A 69 7.18 -6.46 -6.84
N ARG A 70 6.75 -7.01 -7.99
CA ARG A 70 7.38 -6.70 -9.28
C ARG A 70 7.23 -5.24 -9.70
N ASN A 71 6.21 -4.55 -9.19
CA ASN A 71 5.82 -3.22 -9.63
C ASN A 71 5.83 -2.17 -8.52
N ALA A 72 5.98 -2.57 -7.26
CA ALA A 72 5.95 -1.65 -6.13
C ALA A 72 6.75 -2.16 -4.93
N VAL A 73 7.23 -1.21 -4.13
CA VAL A 73 7.75 -1.47 -2.79
C VAL A 73 6.78 -0.82 -1.81
N SER A 74 6.19 -1.62 -0.92
CA SER A 74 5.33 -1.14 0.15
C SER A 74 6.10 -1.15 1.47
N ILE A 75 6.07 -0.03 2.17
CA ILE A 75 6.66 0.11 3.50
C ILE A 75 5.52 0.49 4.45
N SER A 76 5.25 -0.37 5.42
CA SER A 76 4.21 -0.18 6.43
C SER A 76 4.83 -0.21 7.82
N GLY A 77 4.34 0.62 8.74
CA GLY A 77 4.82 0.65 10.11
C GLY A 77 3.77 1.22 11.04
N GLU A 78 3.69 0.67 12.25
CA GLU A 78 2.76 1.15 13.27
C GLU A 78 3.47 2.16 14.20
N HIS A 79 3.07 3.43 14.13
CA HIS A 79 3.55 4.45 15.05
C HIS A 79 2.77 4.37 16.37
N ARG A 80 3.37 3.72 17.39
CA ARG A 80 2.76 3.64 18.71
C ARG A 80 3.02 4.92 19.50
N THR A 81 2.09 5.86 19.45
CA THR A 81 2.11 7.03 20.35
C THR A 81 1.82 6.54 21.77
N GLU A 82 2.83 6.49 22.64
CA GLU A 82 2.56 6.33 24.08
C GLU A 82 1.90 7.61 24.60
N GLU A 83 0.57 7.59 24.75
CA GLU A 83 -0.13 8.56 25.59
C GLU A 83 0.39 8.41 27.02
N ARG A 84 1.27 9.32 27.44
CA ARG A 84 1.51 9.54 28.87
C ARG A 84 0.21 10.04 29.48
N LYS A 85 -0.52 9.12 30.13
CA LYS A 85 -1.53 9.47 31.12
C LYS A 85 -0.81 10.05 32.33
N GLU A 86 -0.85 11.37 32.48
CA GLU A 86 -0.78 12.01 33.79
C GLU A 86 -2.11 11.86 34.53
#